data_AF-A0A933HFJ9-F1
#
_entry.id   AF-A0A933HFJ9-F1
#
_cell.length_a   1.000
_cell.length_b   1.000
_cell.length_c   1.000
_cell.angle_alpha   90.00
_cell.angle_beta   90.00
_cell.angle_gamma   90.00
#
_symmetry.space_group_name_H-M   'P 1'
#
loop_
_entity.id
_entity.type
_entity.pdbx_description
1 polymer ?
#
loop_
_entity_poly.entity_id
_entity_poly.type
_entity_poly.pdbx_seq_one_letter_code
_entity_poly.pdbx_strand_id
1 'polypeptide(L)'
;MQGGTSGYDIVSAVAVKHVPVTVGIIAMFLVMLAPYAYELYKRYYGAPKRNTEPNIEDRPAFARKGWETEEEARIRTADDARLGELEAILASANSNGDVLRIAGEMEAPLAKARAYRLAGERFAAGGERQKAEECFTKSIAHAKSPVADGAESALGLSRLYESEGDGARALQFARQALLLFDQAGLADGAAAVTARIKALKSGK
;
A
#
# COMPACT_ATOMS: atom_id res chain seq x y z
N MET A 1 -16.99 -77.38 10.43
CA MET A 1 -15.52 -77.50 10.58
C MET A 1 -14.96 -76.10 10.38
N GLN A 2 -14.67 -75.38 11.48
CA GLN A 2 -13.30 -75.01 11.94
C GLN A 2 -12.55 -74.17 10.89
N GLY A 3 -11.95 -72.99 11.14
CA GLY A 3 -11.68 -72.09 12.28
C GLY A 3 -11.18 -70.77 11.62
N GLY A 4 -11.22 -69.57 12.20
CA GLY A 4 -10.43 -69.12 13.35
C GLY A 4 -9.30 -68.17 12.91
N THR A 5 -9.28 -66.93 13.45
CA THR A 5 -8.20 -65.91 13.57
C THR A 5 -7.77 -65.13 12.31
N SER A 6 -7.90 -63.79 12.20
CA SER A 6 -7.34 -62.64 12.97
C SER A 6 -5.95 -62.21 12.49
N GLY A 7 -5.77 -60.92 12.14
CA GLY A 7 -4.47 -60.24 12.23
C GLY A 7 -4.02 -59.37 11.03
N TYR A 8 -4.23 -58.05 11.16
CA TYR A 8 -3.42 -56.88 10.77
C TYR A 8 -2.58 -56.78 9.46
N ASP A 9 -2.61 -55.53 8.95
CA ASP A 9 -1.56 -54.81 8.21
C ASP A 9 -1.37 -55.21 6.71
N ILE A 10 -1.10 -54.33 5.74
CA ILE A 10 -0.43 -53.03 5.73
C ILE A 10 -0.61 -52.34 4.35
N VAL A 11 -0.51 -50.99 4.33
CA VAL A 11 0.16 -50.16 3.30
C VAL A 11 -0.59 -49.88 1.96
N SER A 12 -1.22 -48.69 1.95
CA SER A 12 -1.05 -47.60 0.97
C SER A 12 -0.31 -47.88 -0.36
N ALA A 13 -1.01 -47.72 -1.48
CA ALA A 13 -0.45 -47.45 -2.80
C ALA A 13 -1.21 -46.24 -3.41
N VAL A 14 -0.84 -45.01 -3.03
CA VAL A 14 0.02 -44.09 -3.80
C VAL A 14 -0.49 -43.85 -5.22
N ALA A 15 -1.22 -42.75 -5.34
CA ALA A 15 -1.51 -42.06 -6.58
C ALA A 15 -0.20 -41.50 -7.19
N VAL A 16 0.18 -42.00 -8.37
CA VAL A 16 1.24 -41.39 -9.18
C VAL A 16 0.57 -40.56 -10.26
N LYS A 17 0.40 -39.26 -10.01
CA LYS A 17 0.09 -38.27 -11.05
C LYS A 17 1.42 -37.84 -11.69
N HIS A 18 1.58 -38.15 -12.96
CA HIS A 18 2.65 -37.66 -13.82
C HIS A 18 2.73 -36.12 -13.77
N VAL A 19 3.84 -35.58 -13.29
CA VAL A 19 4.25 -34.19 -13.50
C VAL A 19 5.10 -34.16 -14.78
N PRO A 20 4.79 -33.32 -15.79
CA PRO A 20 5.49 -33.33 -17.05
C PRO A 20 6.92 -32.76 -16.93
N VAL A 21 7.85 -33.45 -17.59
CA VAL A 21 9.31 -33.23 -17.64
C VAL A 21 9.73 -31.79 -18.00
N THR A 22 8.83 -30.99 -18.58
CA THR A 22 9.05 -29.58 -18.94
C THR A 22 9.25 -28.65 -17.74
N VAL A 23 8.62 -28.93 -16.59
CA VAL A 23 8.80 -28.10 -15.37
C VAL A 23 10.20 -28.28 -14.79
N GLY A 24 10.77 -29.49 -14.90
CA GLY A 24 12.13 -29.78 -14.43
C GLY A 24 13.21 -29.03 -15.23
N ILE A 25 13.02 -28.89 -16.55
CA ILE A 25 13.98 -28.19 -17.42
C ILE A 25 13.98 -26.68 -17.14
N ILE A 26 12.79 -26.07 -16.97
CA ILE A 26 12.69 -24.64 -16.64
C ILE A 26 13.27 -24.34 -15.24
N ALA A 27 13.03 -25.22 -14.26
CA ALA A 27 13.63 -25.11 -12.93
C ALA A 27 15.17 -25.23 -12.96
N MET A 28 15.73 -26.13 -13.77
CA MET A 28 17.20 -26.22 -13.94
C MET A 28 17.78 -24.97 -14.60
N PHE A 29 17.11 -24.38 -15.58
CA PHE A 29 17.56 -23.13 -16.21
C PHE A 29 17.54 -21.96 -15.22
N LEU A 30 16.52 -21.85 -14.37
CA LEU A 30 16.45 -20.81 -13.34
C LEU A 30 17.54 -20.99 -12.26
N VAL A 31 17.84 -22.23 -11.86
CA VAL A 31 18.92 -22.53 -10.91
C VAL A 31 20.30 -22.26 -11.51
N MET A 32 20.50 -22.49 -12.81
CA MET A 32 21.77 -22.17 -13.49
C MET A 32 21.96 -20.66 -13.75
N LEU A 33 20.87 -19.92 -13.98
CA LEU A 33 20.93 -18.47 -14.20
C LEU A 33 21.07 -17.67 -12.90
N ALA A 34 20.64 -18.21 -11.76
CA ALA A 34 20.75 -17.55 -10.45
C ALA A 34 22.19 -17.13 -10.06
N PRO A 35 23.23 -17.98 -10.17
CA PRO A 35 24.60 -17.56 -9.89
C PRO A 35 25.15 -16.57 -10.92
N TYR A 36 24.70 -16.63 -12.18
CA TYR A 36 25.09 -15.68 -13.21
C TYR A 36 24.49 -14.28 -12.98
N ALA A 37 23.20 -14.21 -12.63
CA ALA A 37 22.54 -12.97 -12.24
C ALA A 37 23.14 -12.39 -10.96
N TYR A 38 23.55 -13.24 -10.01
CA TYR A 38 24.19 -12.82 -8.76
C TYR A 38 25.58 -12.21 -8.99
N GLU A 39 26.42 -12.80 -9.86
CA GLU A 39 27.72 -12.22 -10.20
C GLU A 39 27.60 -10.95 -11.07
N LEU A 40 26.57 -10.85 -11.93
CA LEU A 40 26.27 -9.61 -12.66
C LEU A 40 25.84 -8.48 -11.71
N TYR A 41 25.01 -8.80 -10.72
CA TYR A 41 24.55 -7.87 -9.68
C TYR A 41 25.72 -7.37 -8.82
N LYS A 42 26.59 -8.28 -8.37
CA LYS A 42 27.79 -7.94 -7.59
C LYS A 42 28.78 -7.05 -8.37
N ARG A 43 28.84 -7.19 -9.69
CA ARG A 43 29.70 -6.37 -10.56
C ARG A 43 29.15 -4.96 -10.81
N TYR A 44 27.84 -4.79 -10.82
CA TYR A 44 27.20 -3.48 -11.02
C TYR A 44 26.90 -2.71 -9.71
N TYR A 45 26.61 -3.41 -8.61
CA TYR A 45 26.15 -2.80 -7.35
C TYR A 45 27.08 -3.04 -6.14
N GLY A 46 28.16 -3.82 -6.30
CA GLY A 46 29.04 -4.22 -5.20
C GLY A 46 28.42 -5.31 -4.31
N ALA A 47 29.25 -6.12 -3.65
CA ALA A 47 28.77 -7.22 -2.81
C ALA A 47 28.03 -6.69 -1.56
N PRO A 48 26.84 -7.23 -1.20
CA PRO A 48 26.19 -6.88 0.05
C PRO A 48 27.05 -7.34 1.23
N LYS A 49 27.40 -6.41 2.11
CA LYS A 49 28.17 -6.71 3.33
C LYS A 49 27.36 -7.66 4.22
N ARG A 50 27.96 -8.80 4.52
CA ARG A 50 27.41 -9.84 5.39
C ARG A 50 27.33 -9.31 6.83
N ASN A 51 26.10 -9.12 7.31
CA ASN A 51 25.69 -9.06 8.71
C ASN A 51 26.54 -8.18 9.64
N THR A 52 26.26 -6.88 9.62
CA THR A 52 26.23 -6.04 10.82
C THR A 52 25.00 -5.17 10.65
N GLU A 53 23.97 -5.37 11.47
CA GLU A 53 22.94 -4.35 11.66
C GLU A 53 23.67 -3.05 12.00
N PRO A 54 23.48 -1.96 11.24
CA PRO A 54 24.09 -0.71 11.59
C PRO A 54 23.43 -0.22 12.88
N ASN A 55 24.22 -0.16 13.95
CA ASN A 55 23.84 0.45 15.21
C ASN A 55 23.25 1.84 14.92
N ILE A 56 21.98 2.04 15.30
CA ILE A 56 21.21 3.25 15.00
C ILE A 56 21.87 4.49 15.65
N GLU A 57 22.68 4.26 16.68
CA GLU A 57 23.38 5.30 17.46
C GLU A 57 24.66 5.83 16.78
N ASP A 58 25.22 5.13 15.79
CA ASP A 58 26.47 5.54 15.12
C ASP A 58 26.23 6.43 13.88
N ARG A 59 24.98 6.86 13.63
CA ARG A 59 24.71 7.83 12.56
C ARG A 59 25.13 9.23 13.01
N PRO A 60 26.02 9.93 12.28
CA PRO A 60 26.36 11.31 12.60
C PRO A 60 25.10 12.20 12.52
N ALA A 61 24.98 13.15 13.45
CA ALA A 61 23.75 13.92 13.72
C ALA A 61 23.16 14.68 12.50
N PHE A 62 23.93 14.88 11.42
CA PHE A 62 23.45 15.50 10.19
C PHE A 62 22.53 14.57 9.36
N ALA A 63 22.50 13.26 9.62
CA ALA A 63 21.70 12.28 8.86
C ALA A 63 20.20 12.24 9.23
N ARG A 64 19.72 13.14 10.11
CA ARG A 64 18.30 13.23 10.49
C ARG A 64 17.51 14.25 9.66
N LYS A 65 18.15 15.01 8.77
CA LYS A 65 17.48 16.07 8.00
C LYS A 65 17.98 16.09 6.55
N GLY A 66 17.11 15.73 5.62
CA GLY A 66 17.20 16.17 4.22
C GLY A 66 18.17 15.42 3.31
N TRP A 67 18.02 14.10 3.19
CA TRP A 67 18.53 13.36 2.02
C TRP A 67 17.33 12.67 1.37
N GLU A 68 16.52 13.45 0.67
CA GLU A 68 15.82 12.88 -0.48
C GLU A 68 16.92 12.67 -1.51
N THR A 69 17.18 11.42 -1.85
CA THR A 69 18.05 11.14 -2.99
C THR A 69 17.48 11.87 -4.21
N GLU A 70 18.34 12.38 -5.09
CA GLU A 70 17.90 13.11 -6.30
C GLU A 70 16.91 12.27 -7.15
N GLU A 71 17.01 10.95 -7.02
CA GLU A 71 16.06 9.98 -7.57
C GLU A 71 14.70 9.96 -6.85
N GLU A 72 14.65 10.03 -5.52
CA GLU A 72 13.40 10.20 -4.76
C GLU A 72 12.73 11.55 -5.04
N ALA A 73 13.51 12.62 -5.23
CA ALA A 73 12.98 13.93 -5.62
C ALA A 73 12.43 13.90 -7.06
N ARG A 74 13.08 13.18 -7.98
CA ARG A 74 12.60 12.93 -9.35
C ARG A 74 11.35 12.08 -9.42
N ILE A 75 11.28 11.00 -8.64
CA ILE A 75 10.09 10.16 -8.53
C ILE A 75 8.94 10.99 -7.97
N ARG A 76 9.18 11.80 -6.94
CA ARG A 76 8.17 12.72 -6.38
C ARG A 76 7.67 13.73 -7.41
N THR A 77 8.57 14.42 -8.11
CA THR A 77 8.15 15.39 -9.14
C THR A 77 7.42 14.73 -10.30
N ALA A 78 7.77 13.50 -10.67
CA ALA A 78 7.04 12.72 -11.66
C ALA A 78 5.66 12.27 -11.14
N ASP A 79 5.53 11.92 -9.87
CA ASP A 79 4.26 11.58 -9.22
C ASP A 79 3.36 12.80 -9.03
N ASP A 80 3.92 13.99 -8.77
CA ASP A 80 3.21 15.27 -8.70
C ASP A 80 2.77 15.75 -10.09
N ALA A 81 3.55 15.52 -11.14
CA ALA A 81 3.12 15.78 -12.52
C ALA A 81 1.97 14.86 -12.94
N ARG A 82 2.08 13.57 -12.61
CA ARG A 82 1.00 12.59 -12.81
C ARG A 82 -0.24 12.90 -11.97
N LEU A 83 -0.08 13.52 -10.80
CA LEU A 83 -1.20 14.01 -9.99
C LEU A 83 -2.01 15.03 -10.77
N GLY A 84 -1.36 16.04 -11.34
CA GLY A 84 -2.05 17.08 -12.12
C GLY A 84 -2.79 16.52 -13.33
N GLU A 85 -2.21 15.54 -14.02
CA GLU A 85 -2.88 14.85 -15.13
C GLU A 85 -4.10 14.05 -14.66
N LEU A 86 -3.97 13.27 -13.58
CA LEU A 86 -5.06 12.47 -13.03
C LEU A 86 -6.20 13.36 -12.50
N GLU A 87 -5.86 14.44 -11.81
CA GLU A 87 -6.81 15.44 -11.33
C GLU A 87 -7.53 16.11 -12.49
N ALA A 88 -6.81 16.49 -13.56
CA ALA A 88 -7.42 17.06 -14.76
C ALA A 88 -8.38 16.06 -15.44
N ILE A 89 -7.99 14.79 -15.54
CA ILE A 89 -8.84 13.73 -16.11
C ILE A 89 -10.11 13.56 -15.26
N LEU A 90 -9.98 13.45 -13.94
CA LEU A 90 -11.13 13.28 -13.03
C LEU A 90 -11.99 14.55 -12.92
N ALA A 91 -11.40 15.72 -13.09
CA ALA A 91 -12.12 16.99 -13.16
C ALA A 91 -12.92 17.10 -14.48
N SER A 92 -12.33 16.65 -15.59
CA SER A 92 -13.00 16.60 -16.91
C SER A 92 -14.11 15.56 -16.99
N ALA A 93 -14.18 14.63 -16.02
CA ALA A 93 -15.24 13.64 -15.95
C ALA A 93 -16.60 14.32 -15.72
N ASN A 94 -17.50 14.15 -16.70
CA ASN A 94 -18.82 14.77 -16.71
C ASN A 94 -19.79 14.18 -15.68
N SER A 95 -19.53 12.96 -15.20
CA SER A 95 -20.37 12.30 -14.20
C SER A 95 -19.53 11.66 -13.10
N ASN A 96 -20.15 11.51 -11.93
CA ASN A 96 -19.53 10.77 -10.82
C ASN A 96 -19.38 9.27 -11.13
N GLY A 97 -20.15 8.73 -12.09
CA GLY A 97 -19.96 7.37 -12.61
C GLY A 97 -18.67 7.23 -13.40
N ASP A 98 -18.32 8.23 -14.21
CA ASP A 98 -17.07 8.25 -14.99
C ASP A 98 -15.84 8.30 -14.09
N VAL A 99 -15.91 9.08 -13.01
CA VAL A 99 -14.86 9.17 -11.99
C VAL A 99 -14.57 7.79 -11.38
N LEU A 100 -15.60 7.04 -11.01
CA LEU A 100 -15.46 5.69 -10.46
C LEU A 100 -14.93 4.69 -11.49
N ARG A 101 -15.39 4.79 -12.74
CA ARG A 101 -14.92 3.94 -13.84
C ARG A 101 -13.43 4.16 -14.08
N ILE A 102 -13.00 5.41 -14.22
CA ILE A 102 -11.59 5.79 -14.41
C ILE A 102 -10.74 5.27 -13.24
N ALA A 103 -11.18 5.46 -12.00
CA ALA A 103 -10.48 4.93 -10.83
C ALA A 103 -10.38 3.39 -10.84
N GLY A 104 -11.44 2.70 -11.29
CA GLY A 104 -11.47 1.24 -11.41
C GLY A 104 -10.53 0.68 -12.47
N GLU A 105 -10.35 1.41 -13.58
CA GLU A 105 -9.49 1.05 -14.71
C GLU A 105 -7.99 1.24 -14.43
N MET A 106 -7.62 1.95 -13.36
CA MET A 106 -6.22 2.10 -12.98
C MET A 106 -5.58 0.76 -12.61
N GLU A 107 -4.48 0.43 -13.29
CA GLU A 107 -3.69 -0.78 -13.05
C GLU A 107 -2.69 -0.60 -11.90
N ALA A 108 -2.01 0.55 -11.84
CA ALA A 108 -1.02 0.84 -10.83
C ALA A 108 -1.69 1.07 -9.45
N PRO A 109 -1.31 0.34 -8.39
CA PRO A 109 -1.95 0.46 -7.07
C PRO A 109 -1.93 1.88 -6.49
N LEU A 110 -0.84 2.62 -6.67
CA LEU A 110 -0.72 4.01 -6.21
C LEU A 110 -1.65 4.94 -6.99
N ALA A 111 -1.67 4.85 -8.32
CA ALA A 111 -2.57 5.63 -9.15
C ALA A 111 -4.05 5.31 -8.83
N LYS A 112 -4.34 4.03 -8.56
CA LYS A 112 -5.67 3.57 -8.16
C LYS A 112 -6.08 4.12 -6.79
N ALA A 113 -5.19 4.09 -5.81
CA ALA A 113 -5.43 4.69 -4.50
C ALA A 113 -5.73 6.18 -4.63
N ARG A 114 -4.87 6.91 -5.35
CA ARG A 114 -5.02 8.33 -5.64
C ARG A 114 -6.33 8.66 -6.35
N ALA A 115 -6.70 7.89 -7.37
CA ALA A 115 -7.96 8.10 -8.09
C ALA A 115 -9.17 7.90 -7.17
N TYR A 116 -9.15 6.89 -6.30
CA TYR A 116 -10.20 6.70 -5.31
C TYR A 116 -10.22 7.79 -4.23
N ARG A 117 -9.07 8.34 -3.82
CA ARG A 117 -9.03 9.49 -2.90
C ARG A 117 -9.74 10.71 -3.50
N LEU A 118 -9.36 11.08 -4.73
CA LEU A 118 -9.95 12.21 -5.44
C LEU A 118 -11.45 12.01 -5.72
N ALA A 119 -11.84 10.78 -6.07
CA ALA A 119 -13.25 10.41 -6.18
C ALA A 119 -14.00 10.61 -4.85
N GLY A 120 -13.39 10.18 -3.74
CA GLY A 120 -13.94 10.36 -2.40
C GLY A 120 -14.15 11.83 -2.04
N GLU A 121 -13.18 12.69 -2.35
CA GLU A 121 -13.29 14.15 -2.15
C GLU A 121 -14.44 14.75 -2.97
N ARG A 122 -14.56 14.36 -4.24
CA ARG A 122 -15.65 14.81 -5.12
C ARG A 122 -17.02 14.36 -4.60
N PHE A 123 -17.16 13.11 -4.16
CA PHE A 123 -18.41 12.62 -3.57
C PHE A 123 -18.74 13.30 -2.25
N ALA A 124 -17.74 13.55 -1.40
CA ALA A 124 -17.94 14.28 -0.15
C ALA A 124 -18.43 15.71 -0.42
N ALA A 125 -17.82 16.40 -1.40
CA ALA A 125 -18.26 17.73 -1.83
C ALA A 125 -19.67 17.73 -2.43
N GLY A 126 -20.05 16.65 -3.14
CA GLY A 126 -21.40 16.45 -3.68
C GLY A 126 -22.44 15.96 -2.65
N GLY A 127 -22.07 15.75 -1.39
CA GLY A 127 -22.97 15.22 -0.35
C GLY A 127 -23.27 13.73 -0.45
N GLU A 128 -22.64 12.99 -1.37
CA GLU A 128 -22.82 11.56 -1.58
C GLU A 128 -21.96 10.74 -0.59
N ARG A 129 -22.29 10.88 0.70
CA ARG A 129 -21.54 10.40 1.86
C ARG A 129 -21.10 8.92 1.77
N GLN A 130 -22.04 8.01 1.50
CA GLN A 130 -21.74 6.57 1.45
C GLN A 130 -20.73 6.24 0.34
N LYS A 131 -20.80 6.92 -0.80
CA LYS A 131 -19.85 6.73 -1.90
C LYS A 131 -18.49 7.33 -1.56
N ALA A 132 -18.46 8.46 -0.87
CA ALA A 132 -17.21 9.05 -0.37
C ALA A 132 -16.49 8.08 0.58
N GLU A 133 -17.23 7.51 1.53
CA GLU A 133 -16.72 6.51 2.48
C GLU A 133 -16.15 5.28 1.77
N GLU A 134 -16.88 4.73 0.79
CA GLU A 134 -16.43 3.60 -0.01
C GLU A 134 -15.13 3.94 -0.79
N CYS A 135 -15.07 5.12 -1.40
CA CYS A 135 -13.91 5.58 -2.14
C CYS A 135 -12.67 5.75 -1.25
N PHE A 136 -12.80 6.43 -0.11
CA PHE A 136 -11.67 6.58 0.81
C PHE A 136 -11.19 5.24 1.36
N THR A 137 -12.11 4.30 1.63
CA THR A 137 -11.75 2.95 2.08
C THR A 137 -10.98 2.18 1.01
N LYS A 138 -11.44 2.24 -0.26
CA LYS A 138 -10.72 1.64 -1.39
C LYS A 138 -9.35 2.26 -1.60
N SER A 139 -9.24 3.58 -1.44
CA SER A 139 -7.95 4.28 -1.52
C SER A 139 -6.94 3.73 -0.50
N ILE A 140 -7.34 3.65 0.77
CA ILE A 140 -6.50 3.09 1.85
C ILE A 140 -6.10 1.65 1.54
N ALA A 141 -7.02 0.82 1.04
CA ALA A 141 -6.75 -0.58 0.70
C ALA A 141 -5.75 -0.73 -0.48
N HIS A 142 -5.74 0.21 -1.42
CA HIS A 142 -4.83 0.20 -2.57
C HIS A 142 -3.49 0.88 -2.31
N ALA A 143 -3.37 1.68 -1.24
CA ALA A 143 -2.11 2.22 -0.74
C ALA A 143 -1.25 1.07 -0.15
N LYS A 144 -0.52 0.36 -1.03
CA LYS A 144 0.33 -0.80 -0.67
C LYS A 144 1.53 -0.46 0.24
N SER A 145 1.77 0.82 0.48
CA SER A 145 2.81 1.36 1.37
C SER A 145 2.22 2.59 2.07
N PRO A 146 2.70 2.99 3.26
CA PRO A 146 2.42 4.30 3.81
C PRO A 146 2.82 5.39 2.80
N VAL A 147 1.83 5.90 2.10
CA VAL A 147 1.94 6.99 1.12
C VAL A 147 0.89 8.03 1.43
N ALA A 148 1.12 9.26 0.96
CA ALA A 148 0.26 10.42 1.20
C ALA A 148 -1.23 10.10 0.95
N ASP A 149 -1.56 9.40 -0.14
CA ASP A 149 -2.94 9.15 -0.54
C ASP A 149 -3.74 8.32 0.50
N GLY A 150 -3.11 7.33 1.12
CA GLY A 150 -3.75 6.53 2.18
C GLY A 150 -3.96 7.37 3.45
N ALA A 151 -2.98 8.20 3.80
CA ALA A 151 -3.07 9.09 4.95
C ALA A 151 -4.14 10.18 4.76
N GLU A 152 -4.19 10.79 3.59
CA GLU A 152 -5.20 11.78 3.19
C GLU A 152 -6.60 11.18 3.12
N SER A 153 -6.73 9.92 2.68
CA SER A 153 -8.03 9.23 2.65
C SER A 153 -8.54 8.92 4.05
N ALA A 154 -7.66 8.50 4.97
CA ALA A 154 -8.02 8.35 6.39
C ALA A 154 -8.40 9.71 7.00
N LEU A 155 -7.71 10.79 6.61
CA LEU A 155 -8.05 12.15 7.00
C LEU A 155 -9.43 12.58 6.46
N GLY A 156 -9.77 12.19 5.23
CA GLY A 156 -11.07 12.38 4.60
C GLY A 156 -12.20 11.67 5.35
N LEU A 157 -12.02 10.39 5.69
CA LEU A 157 -12.97 9.62 6.52
C LEU A 157 -13.18 10.29 7.88
N SER A 158 -12.11 10.79 8.50
CA SER A 158 -12.22 11.51 9.76
C SER A 158 -13.14 12.74 9.64
N ARG A 159 -13.04 13.53 8.56
CA ARG A 159 -13.93 14.69 8.32
C ARG A 159 -15.37 14.25 8.08
N LEU A 160 -15.54 13.17 7.33
CA LEU A 160 -16.85 12.63 7.01
C LEU A 160 -17.61 12.25 8.29
N TYR A 161 -16.97 11.49 9.18
CA TYR A 161 -17.57 11.08 10.44
C TYR A 161 -17.75 12.22 11.44
N GLU A 162 -16.87 13.21 11.43
CA GLU A 162 -17.04 14.44 12.22
C GLU A 162 -18.30 15.20 11.79
N SER A 163 -18.54 15.32 10.48
CA SER A 163 -19.75 15.97 9.96
C SER A 163 -21.05 15.21 10.27
N GLU A 164 -20.96 13.90 10.53
CA GLU A 164 -22.08 13.05 10.97
C GLU A 164 -22.33 13.12 12.48
N GLY A 165 -21.49 13.83 13.23
CA GLY A 165 -21.53 13.85 14.70
C GLY A 165 -20.94 12.60 15.35
N ASP A 166 -20.30 11.72 14.58
CA ASP A 166 -19.61 10.53 15.11
C ASP A 166 -18.14 10.85 15.45
N GLY A 167 -17.97 11.57 16.56
CA GLY A 167 -16.64 11.97 17.04
C GLY A 167 -15.73 10.77 17.37
N ALA A 168 -16.30 9.61 17.72
CA ALA A 168 -15.53 8.42 18.05
C ALA A 168 -14.85 7.83 16.80
N ARG A 169 -15.60 7.62 15.71
CA ARG A 169 -15.04 7.19 14.43
C ARG A 169 -14.15 8.26 13.81
N ALA A 170 -14.53 9.53 13.91
CA ALA A 170 -13.71 10.64 13.43
C ALA A 170 -12.31 10.63 14.08
N LEU A 171 -12.24 10.40 15.39
CA LEU A 171 -10.98 10.30 16.13
C LEU A 171 -10.18 9.05 15.77
N GLN A 172 -10.84 7.91 15.55
CA GLN A 172 -10.19 6.68 15.10
C GLN A 172 -9.46 6.90 13.76
N PHE A 173 -10.16 7.44 12.77
CA PHE A 173 -9.58 7.70 11.46
C PHE A 173 -8.54 8.82 11.49
N ALA A 174 -8.68 9.84 12.35
CA ALA A 174 -7.63 10.83 12.56
C ALA A 174 -6.34 10.20 13.11
N ARG A 175 -6.44 9.26 14.07
CA ARG A 175 -5.26 8.53 14.58
C ARG A 175 -4.62 7.66 13.50
N GLN A 176 -5.44 7.00 12.68
CA GLN A 176 -4.94 6.23 11.55
C GLN A 176 -4.20 7.13 10.54
N ALA A 177 -4.75 8.29 10.21
CA ALA A 177 -4.11 9.26 9.32
C ALA A 177 -2.76 9.73 9.88
N LEU A 178 -2.68 10.04 11.19
CA LEU A 178 -1.42 10.43 11.84
C LEU A 178 -0.36 9.34 11.70
N LEU A 179 -0.71 8.09 11.99
CA LEU A 179 0.21 6.96 11.84
C LEU A 179 0.72 6.82 10.40
N LEU A 180 -0.17 6.98 9.41
CA LEU A 180 0.20 6.87 8.00
C LEU A 180 1.08 8.04 7.52
N PHE A 181 0.80 9.27 7.96
CA PHE A 181 1.65 10.43 7.66
C PHE A 181 3.03 10.30 8.31
N ASP A 182 3.11 9.82 9.55
CA ASP A 182 4.37 9.57 10.24
C ASP A 182 5.19 8.48 9.52
N GLN A 183 4.54 7.39 9.12
CA GLN A 183 5.18 6.32 8.35
C GLN A 183 5.63 6.77 6.95
N ALA A 184 4.93 7.73 6.34
CA ALA A 184 5.29 8.33 5.06
C ALA A 184 6.34 9.46 5.20
N GLY A 185 6.73 9.85 6.42
CA GLY A 185 7.67 10.94 6.67
C GLY A 185 7.12 12.35 6.38
N LEU A 186 5.79 12.52 6.34
CA LEU A 186 5.12 13.76 5.93
C LEU A 186 4.71 14.60 7.15
N ALA A 187 5.66 15.41 7.64
CA ALA A 187 5.50 16.21 8.86
C ALA A 187 4.33 17.21 8.79
N ASP A 188 4.10 17.85 7.63
CA ASP A 188 3.03 18.83 7.46
C ASP A 188 1.64 18.17 7.57
N GLY A 189 1.49 16.99 6.96
CA GLY A 189 0.29 16.17 7.08
C GLY A 189 0.04 15.76 8.54
N ALA A 190 1.08 15.26 9.22
CA ALA A 190 1.00 14.89 10.63
C ALA A 190 0.57 16.08 11.51
N ALA A 191 1.16 17.27 11.30
CA ALA A 191 0.79 18.48 12.04
C ALA A 191 -0.68 18.85 11.87
N ALA A 192 -1.20 18.81 10.64
CA ALA A 192 -2.63 19.06 10.38
C ALA A 192 -3.54 18.06 11.11
N VAL A 193 -3.14 16.79 11.17
CA VAL A 193 -3.91 15.75 11.87
C VAL A 193 -3.88 15.95 13.38
N THR A 194 -2.73 16.31 13.96
CA THR A 194 -2.64 16.58 15.41
C THR A 194 -3.55 17.72 15.86
N ALA A 195 -3.64 18.78 15.06
CA ALA A 195 -4.56 19.89 15.31
C ALA A 195 -6.03 19.40 15.30
N ARG A 196 -6.38 18.52 14.34
CA ARG A 196 -7.73 17.93 14.29
C ARG A 196 -8.04 17.04 15.49
N ILE A 197 -7.11 16.16 15.88
CA ILE A 197 -7.29 15.30 17.05
C ILE A 197 -7.56 16.16 18.30
N LYS A 198 -6.88 17.31 18.42
CA LYS A 198 -7.13 18.27 19.50
C LYS A 198 -8.54 18.88 19.41
N ALA A 199 -8.98 19.30 18.22
CA ALA A 199 -10.32 19.84 17.99
C ALA A 199 -11.42 18.83 18.38
N LEU A 200 -11.35 17.61 17.82
CA LEU A 200 -12.27 16.50 18.08
C LEU A 200 -12.39 16.16 19.57
N LYS A 201 -11.27 16.18 20.30
CA LYS A 201 -11.26 15.95 21.75
C LYS A 201 -11.83 17.11 22.56
N SER A 202 -11.71 18.34 22.04
CA SER A 202 -12.21 19.54 22.70
C SER A 202 -13.69 19.82 22.47
N GLY A 203 -14.35 19.05 21.59
CA GLY A 203 -15.76 19.23 21.24
C GLY A 203 -16.06 20.58 20.57
N LYS A 204 -15.05 21.18 19.95
CA LYS A 204 -15.12 22.45 19.22
C LYS A 204 -15.06 22.21 17.72
#